data_AF-A0A328DNQ7-F1
#
_entry.id   AF-A0A328DNQ7-F1
#
_cell.length_a   1.000
_cell.length_b   1.000
_cell.length_c   1.000
_cell.angle_alpha   90.00
_cell.angle_beta   90.00
_cell.angle_gamma   90.00
#
_symmetry.space_group_name_H-M   'P 1'
#
loop_
_entity.id
_entity.type
_entity.pdbx_description
1 polymer ?
#
loop_
_entity_poly.entity_id
_entity_poly.type
_entity_poly.pdbx_seq_one_letter_code
_entity_poly.pdbx_strand_id
1 'polypeptide(L)'
;MTIFHFFNCAILTFGPHAVYYSATPLSEYDTLGTSVKAAVVYLGTALVKLVCLATFLNVSESDSFEPSQELLKALIGFIDVAGLYFALTQLTHRNISQNHKFQAVGLGWAFADSVLHRLAPLWVGARGLEFTWEYILQGLEANANLVFNISLAALGSLMWLRKSKPKTLVPIIYTCAGFVATMPSITSYLKQGMGWQLPKVVGFELFTSLAIAFISWQLFAACQRPSN
;
A
#
# COMPACT_ATOMS: atom_id res chain seq x y z
N MET A 1 9.76 12.54 -27.56
CA MET A 1 8.76 11.51 -27.17
C MET A 1 9.02 10.96 -25.77
N THR A 2 10.27 10.62 -25.43
CA THR A 2 10.72 10.14 -24.10
C THR A 2 10.22 10.94 -22.89
N ILE A 3 10.44 12.26 -22.89
CA ILE A 3 10.04 13.15 -21.79
C ILE A 3 8.51 13.19 -21.61
N PHE A 4 7.75 13.15 -22.71
CA PHE A 4 6.29 13.15 -22.67
C PHE A 4 5.75 11.85 -22.05
N HIS A 5 6.30 10.70 -22.42
CA HIS A 5 5.93 9.41 -21.82
C HIS A 5 6.28 9.35 -20.34
N PHE A 6 7.45 9.85 -19.96
CA PHE A 6 7.84 9.94 -18.55
C PHE A 6 6.85 10.76 -17.74
N PHE A 7 6.53 11.99 -18.18
CA PHE A 7 5.58 12.84 -17.46
C PHE A 7 4.19 12.22 -17.40
N ASN A 8 3.69 11.60 -18.47
CA ASN A 8 2.38 10.94 -18.44
C ASN A 8 2.35 9.79 -17.44
N CYS A 9 3.37 8.93 -17.42
CA CYS A 9 3.40 7.80 -16.48
C CYS A 9 3.66 8.26 -15.04
N ALA A 10 4.48 9.30 -14.85
CA ALA A 10 4.69 9.93 -13.55
C ALA A 10 3.41 10.58 -13.03
N ILE A 11 2.67 11.31 -13.86
CA ILE A 11 1.36 11.89 -13.50
C ILE A 11 0.35 10.79 -13.19
N LEU A 12 0.31 9.71 -13.98
CA LEU A 12 -0.58 8.58 -13.74
C LEU A 12 -0.30 7.88 -12.40
N THR A 13 0.98 7.81 -11.99
CA THR A 13 1.45 7.13 -10.77
C THR A 13 1.32 8.02 -9.53
N PHE A 14 1.80 9.27 -9.61
CA PHE A 14 1.93 10.17 -8.46
C PHE A 14 0.81 11.21 -8.39
N GLY A 15 0.15 11.52 -9.51
CA GLY A 15 -0.95 12.49 -9.58
C GLY A 15 -2.09 12.15 -8.61
N PRO A 16 -2.57 10.90 -8.54
CA PRO A 16 -3.62 10.52 -7.59
C PRO A 16 -3.26 10.75 -6.12
N HIS A 17 -1.99 10.68 -5.73
CA HIS A 17 -1.54 11.01 -4.38
C HIS A 17 -1.74 12.51 -4.08
N ALA A 18 -1.37 13.38 -5.03
CA ALA A 18 -1.55 14.82 -4.91
C ALA A 18 -3.03 15.22 -4.92
N VAL A 19 -3.84 14.59 -5.78
CA VAL A 19 -5.30 14.78 -5.83
C VAL A 19 -5.93 14.35 -4.52
N TYR A 20 -5.58 13.18 -3.98
CA TYR A 20 -6.11 12.70 -2.70
C TYR A 20 -5.78 13.65 -1.55
N TYR A 21 -4.54 14.14 -1.46
CA TYR A 21 -4.16 15.13 -0.45
C TYR A 21 -5.00 16.41 -0.54
N SER A 22 -5.17 16.92 -1.76
CA SER A 22 -5.88 18.18 -2.00
C SER A 22 -7.39 18.07 -1.83
N ALA A 23 -7.98 16.93 -2.18
CA ALA A 23 -9.42 16.69 -2.16
C ALA A 23 -9.95 16.15 -0.82
N THR A 24 -9.08 15.94 0.17
CA THR A 24 -9.46 15.47 1.51
C THR A 24 -9.11 16.52 2.57
N PRO A 25 -9.63 16.40 3.80
CA PRO A 25 -9.32 17.34 4.88
C PRO A 25 -7.82 17.44 5.24
N LEU A 26 -6.97 16.57 4.68
CA LEU A 26 -5.52 16.58 4.85
C LEU A 26 -4.88 17.92 4.44
N SER A 27 -5.42 18.57 3.39
CA SER A 27 -4.95 19.87 2.94
C SER A 27 -5.32 20.99 3.91
N GLU A 28 -6.51 20.94 4.52
CA GLU A 28 -6.98 21.94 5.50
C GLU A 28 -6.20 21.87 6.81
N TYR A 29 -5.86 20.67 7.26
CA TYR A 29 -5.12 20.44 8.50
C TYR A 29 -3.59 20.58 8.34
N ASP A 30 -3.09 20.94 7.14
CA ASP A 30 -1.67 21.02 6.79
C ASP A 30 -0.86 19.78 7.25
N THR A 31 -1.35 18.60 6.89
CA THR A 31 -0.82 17.33 7.41
C THR A 31 0.36 16.81 6.61
N LEU A 32 0.98 17.63 5.75
CA LEU A 32 2.09 17.21 4.90
C LEU A 32 3.26 16.67 5.74
N GLY A 33 3.57 17.34 6.86
CA GLY A 33 4.62 16.89 7.78
C GLY A 33 4.36 15.51 8.41
N THR A 34 3.09 15.13 8.64
CA THR A 34 2.78 13.79 9.18
C THR A 34 2.87 12.72 8.11
N SER A 35 2.43 13.01 6.87
CA SER A 35 2.63 12.13 5.73
C SER A 35 4.12 11.90 5.41
N VAL A 36 4.95 12.94 5.48
CA VAL A 36 6.41 12.83 5.29
C VAL A 36 7.02 11.94 6.38
N LYS A 37 6.64 12.11 7.65
CA LYS A 37 7.13 11.23 8.73
C LYS A 37 6.73 9.77 8.50
N ALA A 38 5.50 9.51 8.04
CA ALA A 38 5.04 8.16 7.73
C ALA A 38 5.82 7.56 6.54
N ALA A 39 6.11 8.35 5.51
CA ALA A 39 6.98 7.95 4.40
C ALA A 39 8.37 7.54 4.88
N VAL A 40 8.98 8.30 5.80
CA VAL A 40 10.30 7.96 6.39
C VAL A 40 10.24 6.66 7.18
N VAL A 41 9.17 6.40 7.93
CA VAL A 41 8.98 5.12 8.63
C VAL A 41 8.90 3.97 7.62
N TYR A 42 8.16 4.13 6.52
CA TYR A 42 8.10 3.12 5.46
C TYR A 42 9.48 2.85 4.84
N LEU A 43 10.28 3.89 4.57
CA LEU A 43 11.64 3.70 4.06
C LEU A 43 12.49 2.87 5.04
N GLY A 44 12.38 3.13 6.34
CA GLY A 44 13.02 2.33 7.38
C GLY A 44 12.55 0.86 7.37
N THR A 45 11.25 0.62 7.28
CA THR A 45 10.71 -0.75 7.26
C THR A 45 11.07 -1.49 5.99
N ALA A 46 11.10 -0.80 4.85
CA ALA A 46 11.55 -1.33 3.58
C ALA A 46 13.03 -1.75 3.63
N LEU A 47 13.91 -0.95 4.24
CA LEU A 47 15.30 -1.32 4.45
C LEU A 47 15.44 -2.58 5.31
N VAL A 48 14.71 -2.65 6.44
CA VAL A 48 14.70 -3.85 7.30
C VAL A 48 14.21 -5.06 6.51
N LYS A 49 13.14 -4.90 5.73
CA LYS A 49 12.59 -5.96 4.87
C LYS A 49 13.64 -6.45 3.86
N LEU A 50 14.33 -5.54 3.17
CA LEU A 50 15.37 -5.90 2.21
C LEU A 50 16.54 -6.65 2.87
N VAL A 51 16.96 -6.24 4.06
CA VAL A 51 18.00 -6.96 4.83
C VAL A 51 17.52 -8.36 5.21
N CYS A 52 16.28 -8.50 5.70
CA CYS A 52 15.69 -9.81 6.01
C CYS A 52 15.59 -10.69 4.76
N LEU A 53 15.10 -10.14 3.64
CA LEU A 53 15.00 -10.87 2.38
C LEU A 53 16.40 -11.34 1.94
N ALA A 54 17.40 -10.47 1.93
CA ALA A 54 18.76 -10.80 1.52
C ALA A 54 19.46 -11.82 2.44
N THR A 55 19.08 -11.88 3.71
CA THR A 55 19.72 -12.76 4.70
C THR A 55 19.08 -14.15 4.74
N PHE A 56 17.75 -14.22 4.60
CA PHE A 56 17.00 -15.46 4.82
C PHE A 56 16.51 -16.13 3.54
N LEU A 57 16.39 -15.42 2.42
CA LEU A 57 16.09 -16.07 1.14
C LEU A 57 17.35 -16.66 0.52
N ASN A 58 17.29 -17.95 0.24
CA ASN A 58 18.27 -18.60 -0.61
C ASN A 58 17.85 -18.43 -2.07
N VAL A 59 18.74 -17.91 -2.91
CA VAL A 59 18.50 -17.87 -4.36
C VAL A 59 18.64 -19.29 -4.89
N SER A 60 17.52 -19.95 -5.23
CA SER A 60 17.54 -21.20 -5.96
C SER A 60 17.82 -20.92 -7.44
N GLU A 61 18.73 -21.67 -8.07
CA GLU A 61 19.03 -21.53 -9.51
C GLU A 61 17.89 -22.04 -10.41
N SER A 62 16.93 -22.79 -9.85
CA SER A 62 15.72 -23.22 -10.55
C SER A 62 14.58 -22.20 -10.37
N ASP A 63 13.98 -21.77 -11.49
CA ASP A 63 12.75 -20.94 -11.57
C ASP A 63 11.48 -21.66 -11.04
N SER A 64 11.65 -22.69 -10.22
CA SER A 64 10.57 -23.47 -9.64
C SER A 64 9.95 -22.74 -8.45
N PHE A 65 8.62 -22.69 -8.40
CA PHE A 65 7.88 -22.18 -7.24
C PHE A 65 8.17 -23.02 -5.99
N GLU A 66 8.89 -22.44 -5.02
CA GLU A 66 9.17 -23.07 -3.73
C GLU A 66 8.24 -22.53 -2.63
N PRO A 67 7.29 -23.33 -2.12
CA PRO A 67 6.30 -22.85 -1.14
C PRO A 67 6.89 -22.32 0.16
N SER A 68 8.02 -22.89 0.62
CA SER A 68 8.71 -22.48 1.84
C SER A 68 9.29 -21.06 1.72
N GLN A 69 9.86 -20.74 0.55
CA GLN A 69 10.41 -19.41 0.29
C GLN A 69 9.31 -18.34 0.17
N GLU A 70 8.20 -18.66 -0.50
CA GLU A 70 7.07 -17.75 -0.60
C GLU A 70 6.40 -17.51 0.76
N LEU A 71 6.32 -18.54 1.62
CA LEU A 71 5.86 -18.38 3.00
C LEU A 71 6.80 -17.47 3.79
N LEU A 72 8.12 -17.63 3.64
CA LEU A 72 9.10 -16.76 4.29
C LEU A 72 8.98 -15.30 3.79
N LYS A 73 8.80 -15.07 2.49
CA LYS A 73 8.51 -13.73 1.92
C LYS A 73 7.25 -13.14 2.53
N ALA A 74 6.19 -13.94 2.68
CA ALA A 74 4.95 -13.51 3.31
C ALA A 74 5.17 -13.10 4.77
N LEU A 75 5.91 -13.89 5.55
CA LEU A 75 6.26 -13.57 6.95
C LEU A 75 7.08 -12.28 7.06
N ILE A 76 8.07 -12.11 6.19
CA ILE A 76 8.87 -10.88 6.12
C ILE A 76 7.99 -9.69 5.70
N GLY A 77 6.97 -9.92 4.88
CA GLY A 77 5.97 -8.90 4.52
C GLY A 77 5.22 -8.31 5.72
N PHE A 78 5.02 -9.07 6.81
CA PHE A 78 4.37 -8.56 8.03
C PHE A 78 5.18 -7.47 8.75
N ILE A 79 6.46 -7.26 8.41
CA ILE A 79 7.25 -6.13 8.90
C ILE A 79 6.57 -4.79 8.53
N ASP A 80 5.92 -4.72 7.37
CA ASP A 80 5.16 -3.53 6.96
C ASP A 80 3.98 -3.25 7.89
N VAL A 81 3.29 -4.29 8.36
CA VAL A 81 2.18 -4.15 9.31
C VAL A 81 2.69 -3.62 10.66
N ALA A 82 3.85 -4.11 11.11
CA ALA A 82 4.50 -3.60 12.32
C ALA A 82 4.96 -2.14 12.16
N GLY A 83 5.50 -1.78 11.00
CA GLY A 83 5.87 -0.42 10.66
C GLY A 83 4.67 0.53 10.61
N LEU A 84 3.56 0.06 10.03
CA LEU A 84 2.31 0.82 9.97
C LEU A 84 1.69 0.99 11.36
N TYR A 85 1.77 -0.04 12.22
CA TYR A 85 1.41 0.07 13.63
C TYR A 85 2.22 1.17 14.33
N PHE A 86 3.54 1.18 14.16
CA PHE A 86 4.40 2.22 14.70
C PHE A 86 4.02 3.61 14.16
N ALA A 87 3.82 3.73 12.84
CA ALA A 87 3.43 4.99 12.21
C ALA A 87 2.07 5.51 12.72
N LEU A 88 1.11 4.62 12.95
CA LEU A 88 -0.20 4.97 13.48
C LEU A 88 -0.21 5.21 14.98
N THR A 89 0.66 4.61 15.79
CA THR A 89 0.56 4.74 17.26
C THR A 89 1.57 5.72 17.84
N GLN A 90 2.80 5.71 17.33
CA GLN A 90 3.94 6.41 17.95
C GLN A 90 4.26 7.75 17.29
N LEU A 91 3.89 7.95 16.03
CA LEU A 91 4.12 9.26 15.42
C LEU A 91 3.26 10.32 16.11
N THR A 92 3.91 11.42 16.47
CA THR A 92 3.23 12.63 16.96
C THR A 92 2.59 13.34 15.78
N HIS A 93 1.28 13.52 15.85
CA HIS A 93 0.53 14.26 14.84
C HIS A 93 0.10 15.59 15.43
N ARG A 94 0.54 16.67 14.78
CA ARG A 94 0.06 18.00 15.07
C ARG A 94 -1.21 18.22 14.25
N ASN A 95 -2.24 18.83 14.84
CA ASN A 95 -3.42 19.37 14.16
C ASN A 95 -4.35 18.38 13.42
N ILE A 96 -4.34 17.07 13.71
CA ILE A 96 -5.27 16.12 13.04
C ILE A 96 -6.16 15.37 14.03
N SER A 97 -7.45 15.26 13.70
CA SER A 97 -8.36 14.41 14.46
C SER A 97 -7.98 12.94 14.28
N GLN A 98 -8.23 12.13 15.31
CA GLN A 98 -7.92 10.69 15.29
C GLN A 98 -8.61 9.96 14.10
N ASN A 99 -9.73 10.49 13.62
CA ASN A 99 -10.50 9.92 12.51
C ASN A 99 -9.87 10.17 11.13
N HIS A 100 -9.01 11.18 10.97
CA HIS A 100 -8.34 11.45 9.69
C HIS A 100 -6.85 11.09 9.72
N LYS A 101 -6.30 10.77 10.90
CA LYS A 101 -4.90 10.36 11.11
C LYS A 101 -4.45 9.24 10.16
N PHE A 102 -5.32 8.25 9.91
CA PHE A 102 -4.98 7.13 9.05
C PHE A 102 -4.78 7.54 7.58
N GLN A 103 -5.46 8.59 7.11
CA GLN A 103 -5.35 9.06 5.74
C GLN A 103 -3.98 9.67 5.49
N ALA A 104 -3.47 10.48 6.43
CA ALA A 104 -2.15 11.08 6.33
C ALA A 104 -1.03 10.01 6.33
N VAL A 105 -1.15 9.04 7.24
CA VAL A 105 -0.19 7.93 7.36
C VAL A 105 -0.24 7.02 6.14
N GLY A 106 -1.43 6.59 5.74
CA GLY A 106 -1.62 5.71 4.58
C GLY A 106 -1.18 6.35 3.27
N LEU A 107 -1.45 7.65 3.08
CA LEU A 107 -0.99 8.40 1.91
C LEU A 107 0.55 8.49 1.85
N GLY A 108 1.19 8.86 2.97
CA GLY A 108 2.65 8.95 3.04
C GLY A 108 3.33 7.60 2.83
N TRP A 109 2.74 6.54 3.40
CA TRP A 109 3.18 5.16 3.22
C TRP A 109 3.08 4.71 1.76
N ALA A 110 1.91 4.90 1.13
CA ALA A 110 1.68 4.55 -0.27
C ALA A 110 2.56 5.33 -1.23
N PHE A 111 2.81 6.61 -0.94
CA PHE A 111 3.67 7.45 -1.75
C PHE A 111 5.11 6.93 -1.72
N ALA A 112 5.64 6.62 -0.54
CA ALA A 112 6.97 6.07 -0.40
C ALA A 112 7.10 4.69 -1.06
N ASP A 113 6.09 3.84 -0.94
CA ASP A 113 6.00 2.54 -1.63
C ASP A 113 6.06 2.71 -3.15
N SER A 114 5.27 3.63 -3.69
CA SER A 114 5.25 3.93 -5.13
C SER A 114 6.58 4.49 -5.63
N VAL A 115 7.22 5.38 -4.86
CA VAL A 115 8.55 5.91 -5.20
C VAL A 115 9.59 4.79 -5.24
N LEU A 116 9.66 3.92 -4.23
CA LEU A 116 10.65 2.84 -4.20
C LEU A 116 10.47 1.85 -5.35
N HIS A 117 9.24 1.44 -5.65
CA HIS A 117 8.99 0.38 -6.63
C HIS A 117 8.92 0.87 -8.08
N ARG A 118 8.58 2.15 -8.31
CA ARG A 118 8.16 2.60 -9.65
C ARG A 118 9.02 3.73 -10.19
N LEU A 119 9.73 4.50 -9.34
CA LEU A 119 10.55 5.62 -9.81
C LEU A 119 11.70 5.15 -10.71
N ALA A 120 12.39 4.08 -10.33
CA ALA A 120 13.49 3.54 -11.12
C ALA A 120 13.01 2.97 -12.48
N PRO A 121 11.98 2.11 -12.55
CA PRO A 121 11.39 1.69 -13.83
C PRO A 121 10.94 2.86 -14.71
N LEU A 122 10.27 3.87 -14.14
CA LEU A 122 9.83 5.07 -14.87
C LEU A 122 11.01 5.86 -15.42
N TRP A 123 12.08 6.03 -14.64
CA TRP A 123 13.29 6.74 -15.05
C TRP A 123 14.02 6.03 -16.18
N VAL A 124 14.17 4.69 -16.09
CA VAL A 124 14.81 3.89 -17.13
C VAL A 124 13.93 3.87 -18.38
N GLY A 125 12.61 3.73 -18.24
CA GLY A 125 11.65 3.79 -19.34
C GLY A 125 11.67 5.12 -20.09
N ALA A 126 11.93 6.23 -19.37
CA ALA A 126 12.13 7.54 -19.99
C ALA A 126 13.35 7.61 -20.91
N ARG A 127 14.32 6.69 -20.79
CA ARG A 127 15.49 6.63 -21.68
C ARG A 127 15.28 5.70 -22.87
N GLY A 128 14.22 4.89 -22.88
CA GLY A 128 13.88 3.98 -23.97
C GLY A 128 13.39 4.72 -25.22
N LEU A 129 13.69 4.19 -26.40
CA LEU A 129 13.24 4.75 -27.69
C LEU A 129 11.84 4.28 -28.09
N GLU A 130 11.32 3.22 -27.45
CA GLU A 130 10.07 2.55 -27.80
C GLU A 130 9.02 2.65 -26.69
N PHE A 131 7.76 2.76 -27.09
CA PHE A 131 6.62 2.81 -26.18
C PHE A 131 6.19 1.40 -25.76
N THR A 132 6.06 1.16 -24.45
CA THR A 132 5.53 -0.09 -23.91
C THR A 132 4.34 0.16 -22.99
N TRP A 133 3.36 -0.75 -23.02
CA TRP A 133 2.18 -0.70 -22.15
C TRP A 133 2.49 -1.00 -20.68
N GLU A 134 3.67 -1.54 -20.40
CA GLU A 134 4.10 -1.95 -19.07
C GLU A 134 4.14 -0.77 -18.10
N TYR A 135 4.66 0.40 -18.52
CA TYR A 135 4.75 1.57 -17.65
C TYR A 135 3.37 2.17 -17.33
N ILE A 136 2.41 2.08 -18.27
CA ILE A 136 1.03 2.51 -18.02
C ILE A 136 0.36 1.57 -17.02
N LEU A 137 0.51 0.26 -17.21
CA LEU A 137 -0.05 -0.73 -16.31
C LEU A 137 0.60 -0.67 -14.92
N GLN A 138 1.90 -0.40 -14.82
CA GLN A 138 2.57 -0.08 -13.57
C GLN A 138 2.01 1.21 -12.94
N GLY A 139 1.65 2.24 -13.73
CA GLY A 139 0.96 3.41 -13.18
C GLY A 139 -0.41 3.06 -12.59
N LEU A 140 -1.17 2.18 -13.24
CA LEU A 140 -2.47 1.70 -12.75
C LEU A 140 -2.35 0.82 -11.49
N GLU A 141 -1.36 -0.07 -11.46
CA GLU A 141 -0.99 -0.87 -10.29
C GLU A 141 -0.64 0.04 -9.08
N ALA A 142 -0.09 1.24 -9.33
CA ALA A 142 0.22 2.20 -8.27
C ALA A 142 -1.02 2.76 -7.60
N ASN A 143 -2.05 2.98 -8.40
CA ASN A 143 -3.32 3.50 -7.93
C ASN A 143 -4.07 2.44 -7.14
N ALA A 144 -4.00 1.16 -7.55
CA ALA A 144 -4.50 0.05 -6.74
C ALA A 144 -3.77 -0.03 -5.39
N ASN A 145 -2.44 0.03 -5.39
CA ASN A 145 -1.63 0.01 -4.17
C ASN A 145 -1.88 1.21 -3.25
N LEU A 146 -2.11 2.40 -3.80
CA LEU A 146 -2.51 3.57 -3.02
C LEU A 146 -3.81 3.29 -2.24
N VAL A 147 -4.83 2.76 -2.92
CA VAL A 147 -6.12 2.41 -2.31
C VAL A 147 -5.94 1.31 -1.26
N PHE A 148 -5.13 0.29 -1.53
CA PHE A 148 -4.83 -0.77 -0.57
C PHE A 148 -4.16 -0.25 0.69
N ASN A 149 -3.11 0.55 0.56
CA ASN A 149 -2.37 1.10 1.68
C ASN A 149 -3.22 2.03 2.54
N ILE A 150 -4.06 2.87 1.92
CA ILE A 150 -5.03 3.70 2.66
C ILE A 150 -6.06 2.82 3.39
N SER A 151 -6.56 1.77 2.73
CA SER A 151 -7.53 0.83 3.34
C SER A 151 -6.90 0.05 4.50
N LEU A 152 -5.65 -0.38 4.38
CA LEU A 152 -4.89 -1.04 5.44
C LEU A 152 -4.67 -0.09 6.63
N ALA A 153 -4.29 1.17 6.36
CA ALA A 153 -4.15 2.19 7.39
C ALA A 153 -5.50 2.47 8.08
N ALA A 154 -6.61 2.50 7.33
CA ALA A 154 -7.95 2.65 7.89
C ALA A 154 -8.31 1.49 8.83
N LEU A 155 -8.10 0.25 8.40
CA LEU A 155 -8.33 -0.95 9.23
C LEU A 155 -7.41 -0.96 10.46
N GLY A 156 -6.13 -0.64 10.30
CA GLY A 156 -5.17 -0.50 11.41
C GLY A 156 -5.59 0.57 12.42
N SER A 157 -6.16 1.68 11.96
CA SER A 157 -6.69 2.71 12.86
C SER A 157 -7.88 2.23 13.69
N LEU A 158 -8.77 1.42 13.10
CA LEU A 158 -9.88 0.79 13.82
C LEU A 158 -9.38 -0.27 14.82
N MET A 159 -8.31 -0.98 14.49
CA MET A 159 -7.71 -1.99 15.37
C MET A 159 -7.04 -1.35 16.59
N TRP A 160 -6.14 -0.41 16.35
CA TRP A 160 -5.16 0.05 17.34
C TRP A 160 -5.52 1.37 18.02
N LEU A 161 -6.16 2.30 17.31
CA LEU A 161 -6.47 3.62 17.86
C LEU A 161 -7.87 3.68 18.46
N ARG A 162 -8.82 2.95 17.87
CA ARG A 162 -10.21 3.00 18.30
C ARG A 162 -10.46 2.11 19.52
N LYS A 163 -10.88 2.75 20.62
CA LYS A 163 -11.23 2.08 21.89
C LYS A 163 -12.62 1.44 21.88
N SER A 164 -13.63 2.12 21.33
CA SER A 164 -15.01 1.61 21.25
C SER A 164 -15.29 1.00 19.87
N LYS A 165 -15.45 -0.32 19.83
CA LYS A 165 -15.86 -1.08 18.64
C LYS A 165 -16.84 -2.18 19.02
N PRO A 166 -17.90 -2.40 18.23
CA PRO A 166 -18.83 -3.49 18.49
C PRO A 166 -18.10 -4.82 18.39
N LYS A 167 -18.31 -5.71 19.37
CA LYS A 167 -17.58 -6.99 19.51
C LYS A 167 -17.69 -7.86 18.25
N THR A 168 -18.81 -7.80 17.55
CA THR A 168 -19.08 -8.54 16.31
C THR A 168 -18.20 -8.11 15.12
N LEU A 169 -17.80 -6.83 15.05
CA LEU A 169 -16.99 -6.34 13.91
C LEU A 169 -15.49 -6.56 14.12
N VAL A 170 -15.04 -6.81 15.35
CA VAL A 170 -13.63 -7.05 15.65
C VAL A 170 -13.04 -8.17 14.78
N PRO A 171 -13.58 -9.41 14.75
CA PRO A 171 -13.00 -10.46 13.92
C PRO A 171 -12.96 -10.08 12.44
N ILE A 172 -14.00 -9.41 11.93
CA ILE A 172 -14.08 -8.97 10.53
C ILE A 172 -12.97 -7.97 10.18
N ILE A 173 -12.68 -7.03 11.08
CA ILE A 173 -11.60 -6.05 10.87
C ILE A 173 -10.25 -6.77 10.79
N TYR A 174 -9.99 -7.74 11.68
CA TYR A 174 -8.72 -8.48 11.69
C TYR A 174 -8.58 -9.40 10.47
N THR A 175 -9.65 -10.06 10.03
CA THR A 175 -9.59 -10.89 8.81
C THR A 175 -9.36 -10.05 7.56
N CYS A 176 -10.04 -8.90 7.44
CA CYS A 176 -9.81 -7.96 6.34
C CYS A 176 -8.38 -7.40 6.37
N ALA A 177 -7.86 -7.00 7.54
CA ALA A 177 -6.50 -6.50 7.66
C ALA A 177 -5.46 -7.56 7.28
N GLY A 178 -5.66 -8.81 7.74
CA GLY A 178 -4.81 -9.94 7.38
C GLY A 178 -4.82 -10.23 5.88
N PHE A 179 -5.99 -10.22 5.24
CA PHE A 179 -6.13 -10.41 3.80
C PHE A 179 -5.42 -9.31 2.99
N VAL A 180 -5.49 -8.06 3.43
CA VAL A 180 -4.79 -6.95 2.76
C VAL A 180 -3.29 -7.05 2.97
N ALA A 181 -2.83 -7.41 4.17
CA ALA A 181 -1.42 -7.59 4.46
C ALA A 181 -0.76 -8.71 3.63
N THR A 182 -1.53 -9.75 3.27
CA THR A 182 -1.03 -10.85 2.43
C THR A 182 -1.15 -10.59 0.92
N MET A 183 -1.68 -9.43 0.49
CA MET A 183 -1.81 -9.09 -0.94
C MET A 183 -0.50 -9.23 -1.74
N PRO A 184 0.67 -8.76 -1.27
CA PRO A 184 1.92 -8.92 -2.02
C PRO A 184 2.30 -10.39 -2.25
N SER A 185 1.96 -11.27 -1.32
CA SER A 185 2.19 -12.72 -1.47
C SER A 185 1.19 -13.35 -2.43
N ILE A 186 -0.07 -12.91 -2.41
CA ILE A 186 -1.09 -13.33 -3.37
C ILE A 186 -0.67 -12.92 -4.79
N THR A 187 -0.20 -11.70 -4.98
CA THR A 187 0.22 -11.20 -6.30
C THR A 187 1.50 -11.89 -6.78
N SER A 188 2.45 -12.19 -5.88
CA SER A 188 3.61 -13.06 -6.16
C SER A 188 3.17 -14.43 -6.68
N TYR A 189 2.24 -15.08 -5.97
CA TYR A 189 1.68 -16.37 -6.35
C TYR A 189 0.96 -16.34 -7.71
N LEU A 190 0.16 -15.30 -7.98
CA LEU A 190 -0.51 -15.15 -9.27
C LEU A 190 0.50 -15.00 -10.42
N LYS A 191 1.56 -14.21 -10.22
CA LYS A 191 2.63 -13.98 -11.21
C LYS A 191 3.44 -15.27 -11.45
N GLN A 192 3.95 -15.89 -10.39
CA GLN A 192 4.90 -17.02 -10.49
C GLN A 192 4.23 -18.39 -10.55
N GLY A 193 3.23 -18.64 -9.69
CA GLY A 193 2.56 -19.94 -9.60
C GLY A 193 1.56 -20.17 -10.73
N MET A 194 0.78 -19.16 -11.09
CA MET A 194 -0.26 -19.27 -12.14
C MET A 194 0.18 -18.68 -13.49
N GLY A 195 1.37 -18.09 -13.58
CA GLY A 195 1.90 -17.50 -14.81
C GLY A 195 1.06 -16.34 -15.36
N TRP A 196 0.37 -15.59 -14.49
CA TRP A 196 -0.46 -14.48 -14.96
C TRP A 196 0.40 -13.35 -15.51
N GLN A 197 0.09 -12.95 -16.74
CA GLN A 197 0.68 -11.76 -17.35
C GLN A 197 0.24 -10.48 -16.61
N LEU A 198 1.09 -9.45 -16.68
CA LEU A 198 0.94 -8.19 -15.98
C LEU A 198 -0.47 -7.54 -16.11
N PRO A 199 -1.14 -7.49 -17.28
CA PRO A 199 -2.48 -6.93 -17.39
C PRO A 199 -3.53 -7.64 -16.53
N LYS A 200 -3.46 -8.97 -16.42
CA LYS A 200 -4.41 -9.76 -15.61
C LYS A 200 -4.20 -9.49 -14.12
N VAL A 201 -2.94 -9.37 -13.69
CA VAL A 201 -2.61 -9.08 -12.30
C VAL A 201 -3.06 -7.68 -11.92
N VAL A 202 -2.79 -6.67 -12.76
CA VAL A 202 -3.26 -5.30 -12.52
C VAL A 202 -4.79 -5.22 -12.48
N GLY A 203 -5.49 -5.94 -13.37
CA GLY A 203 -6.95 -6.02 -13.33
C GLY A 203 -7.47 -6.62 -12.01
N PHE A 204 -6.84 -7.68 -11.51
CA PHE A 204 -7.16 -8.28 -10.23
C PHE A 204 -6.90 -7.33 -9.06
N GLU A 205 -5.74 -6.67 -9.03
CA GLU A 205 -5.39 -5.70 -7.98
C GLU A 205 -6.35 -4.51 -7.97
N LEU A 206 -6.72 -3.99 -9.14
CA LEU A 206 -7.72 -2.92 -9.23
C LEU A 206 -9.08 -3.37 -8.67
N PHE A 207 -9.57 -4.53 -9.07
CA PHE A 207 -10.84 -5.06 -8.57
C PHE A 207 -10.82 -5.27 -7.05
N THR A 208 -9.77 -5.91 -6.54
CA THR A 208 -9.63 -6.20 -5.11
C THR A 208 -9.40 -4.93 -4.28
N SER A 209 -8.71 -3.93 -4.82
CA SER A 209 -8.53 -2.61 -4.18
C SER A 209 -9.86 -1.87 -3.99
N LEU A 210 -10.75 -1.93 -5.00
CA LEU A 210 -12.08 -1.33 -4.90
C LEU A 210 -12.97 -2.08 -3.90
N ALA A 211 -12.91 -3.41 -3.91
CA ALA A 211 -13.65 -4.25 -2.97
C ALA A 211 -13.24 -3.96 -1.53
N ILE A 212 -11.93 -3.87 -1.24
CA ILE A 212 -11.46 -3.56 0.12
C ILE A 212 -11.75 -2.10 0.51
N ALA A 213 -11.68 -1.16 -0.42
CA ALA A 213 -12.06 0.23 -0.15
C ALA A 213 -13.53 0.30 0.28
N PHE A 214 -14.42 -0.42 -0.42
CA PHE A 214 -15.83 -0.52 -0.05
C PHE A 214 -16.02 -1.16 1.32
N ILE A 215 -15.36 -2.30 1.59
CA ILE A 215 -15.47 -3.01 2.88
C ILE A 215 -14.93 -2.14 4.03
N SER A 216 -13.76 -1.53 3.87
CA SER A 216 -13.15 -0.66 4.88
C SER A 216 -14.02 0.57 5.16
N TRP A 217 -14.64 1.17 4.14
CA TRP A 217 -15.61 2.24 4.32
C TRP A 217 -16.83 1.78 5.13
N GLN A 218 -17.43 0.64 4.80
CA GLN A 218 -18.56 0.08 5.56
C GLN A 218 -18.20 -0.20 7.02
N LEU A 219 -17.02 -0.79 7.27
CA LEU A 219 -16.54 -1.05 8.62
C LEU A 219 -16.29 0.24 9.40
N PHE A 220 -15.72 1.26 8.75
CA PHE A 220 -15.48 2.56 9.38
C PHE A 220 -16.80 3.26 9.74
N ALA A 221 -17.77 3.26 8.82
CA ALA A 221 -19.11 3.81 9.02
C ALA A 221 -19.88 3.06 10.11
N ALA A 222 -19.84 1.72 10.11
CA ALA A 222 -20.49 0.90 11.13
C ALA A 222 -19.88 1.14 12.52
N CYS A 223 -18.57 1.30 12.61
CA CYS A 223 -17.92 1.63 13.87
C CYS A 223 -18.30 3.04 14.35
N GLN A 224 -18.53 4.01 13.45
CA GLN A 224 -18.89 5.41 13.80
C GLN A 224 -20.31 5.58 14.37
N ARG A 225 -21.24 4.64 14.12
CA ARG A 225 -22.59 4.74 14.67
C ARG A 225 -22.56 4.64 16.20
N PRO A 226 -23.29 5.50 16.94
CA PRO A 226 -23.42 5.35 18.38
C PRO A 226 -24.00 3.97 18.70
N SER A 227 -23.46 3.29 19.72
CA SER A 227 -24.08 2.09 20.25
C SER A 227 -25.38 2.51 20.93
N ASN A 228 -26.52 2.20 20.31
CA ASN A 228 -27.82 2.26 20.95
C ASN A 228 -27.86 1.38 22.20
#